data_AF-A0A6B3EDM5-F1
#
_entry.id   AF-A0A6B3EDM5-F1
#
_cell.length_a   1.000
_cell.length_b   1.000
_cell.length_c   1.000
_cell.angle_alpha   90.00
_cell.angle_beta   90.00
_cell.angle_gamma   90.00
#
_symmetry.space_group_name_H-M   'P 1'
#
loop_
_entity.id
_entity.type
_entity.pdbx_description
1 polymer ?
#
loop_
_entity_poly.entity_id
_entity_poly.type
_entity_poly.pdbx_seq_one_letter_code
_entity_poly.pdbx_strand_id
1 'polypeptide(L)'
;QGLLELSGTPYVGAGVLASAVGQDKEYMKRIFTSFGLAVGPYLVIRPREWEQDPDGARRRIADFAGDHGWPLFVKPARGGSSVGIS
;
A
#
# COMPACT_ATOMS: atom_id res chain seq x y z
N GLN A 1 -14.87 6.89 -10.05
CA GLN A 1 -15.78 7.53 -9.07
C GLN A 1 -15.68 9.04 -9.13
N GLY A 2 -14.49 9.66 -9.06
CA GLY A 2 -14.37 11.14 -9.03
C GLY A 2 -15.02 11.86 -10.21
N LEU A 3 -14.90 11.34 -11.42
CA LEU A 3 -15.60 11.87 -12.60
C LEU A 3 -17.14 11.82 -12.45
N LEU A 4 -17.68 10.73 -11.88
CA LEU A 4 -19.13 10.54 -11.70
C LEU A 4 -19.69 11.47 -10.63
N GLU A 5 -18.92 11.76 -9.57
CA GLU A 5 -19.29 12.79 -8.58
C GLU A 5 -19.28 14.19 -9.20
N LEU A 6 -18.26 14.53 -10.00
CA LEU A 6 -18.20 15.82 -10.70
C LEU A 6 -19.33 15.99 -11.72
N SER A 7 -19.75 14.91 -12.38
CA SER A 7 -20.86 14.93 -13.35
C SER A 7 -22.24 14.81 -12.72
N GLY A 8 -22.34 14.72 -11.39
CA GLY A 8 -23.61 14.53 -10.68
C GLY A 8 -24.33 13.23 -11.03
N THR A 9 -23.63 12.25 -11.60
CA THR A 9 -24.21 10.99 -12.06
C THR A 9 -24.22 9.97 -10.92
N PRO A 10 -25.39 9.45 -10.49
CA PRO A 10 -25.45 8.40 -9.49
C PRO A 10 -24.73 7.12 -9.94
N TYR A 11 -24.07 6.42 -9.03
CA TYR A 11 -23.31 5.20 -9.33
C TYR A 11 -23.36 4.19 -8.19
N VAL A 12 -23.13 2.91 -8.54
CA VAL A 12 -23.05 1.81 -7.58
C VAL A 12 -21.60 1.60 -7.13
N GLY A 13 -21.41 1.26 -5.86
CA GLY A 13 -20.11 0.89 -5.29
C GLY A 13 -19.62 1.87 -4.23
N ALA A 14 -18.34 1.76 -3.88
CA ALA A 14 -17.71 2.63 -2.90
C ALA A 14 -17.54 4.07 -3.42
N GLY A 15 -17.67 5.05 -2.52
CA GLY A 15 -17.39 6.46 -2.83
C GLY A 15 -15.92 6.74 -3.18
N VAL A 16 -15.58 7.97 -3.55
CA VAL A 16 -14.22 8.35 -3.98
C VAL A 16 -13.16 8.01 -2.93
N LEU A 17 -13.35 8.44 -1.67
CA LEU A 17 -12.37 8.21 -0.61
C LEU A 17 -12.18 6.71 -0.32
N ALA A 18 -13.29 5.99 -0.15
CA ALA A 18 -13.27 4.56 0.13
C ALA A 18 -12.60 3.78 -1.02
N SER A 19 -12.85 4.17 -2.27
CA SER A 19 -12.18 3.58 -3.43
C SER A 19 -10.68 3.85 -3.44
N ALA A 20 -10.26 5.09 -3.19
CA ALA A 20 -8.85 5.47 -3.17
C ALA A 20 -8.07 4.75 -2.06
N VAL A 21 -8.64 4.70 -0.85
CA VAL A 21 -8.07 3.96 0.29
C VAL A 21 -8.01 2.47 0.01
N GLY A 22 -9.08 1.87 -0.52
CA GLY A 22 -9.12 0.44 -0.81
C GLY A 22 -8.11 -0.01 -1.87
N GLN A 23 -7.71 0.89 -2.78
CA GLN A 23 -6.72 0.60 -3.83
C GLN A 23 -5.27 0.76 -3.35
N ASP A 24 -5.02 1.59 -2.34
CA ASP A 24 -3.69 1.83 -1.79
C ASP A 24 -3.49 1.04 -0.49
N LYS A 25 -2.75 -0.07 -0.59
CA LYS A 25 -2.56 -1.02 0.51
C LYS A 25 -1.89 -0.42 1.74
N GLU A 26 -1.09 0.63 1.58
CA GLU A 26 -0.53 1.32 2.74
C GLU A 26 -1.59 2.14 3.46
N TYR A 27 -2.34 2.97 2.74
CA TYR A 27 -3.36 3.82 3.36
C TYR A 27 -4.48 2.99 3.96
N MET A 28 -4.88 1.90 3.30
CA MET A 28 -5.78 0.89 3.87
C MET A 28 -5.26 0.38 5.21
N LYS A 29 -4.00 -0.07 5.27
CA LYS A 29 -3.38 -0.58 6.50
C LYS A 29 -3.34 0.47 7.60
N ARG A 30 -2.93 1.71 7.29
CA ARG A 30 -2.90 2.82 8.25
C ARG A 30 -4.28 3.11 8.84
N ILE A 31 -5.31 3.12 8.00
CA ILE A 31 -6.70 3.33 8.45
C ILE A 31 -7.14 2.16 9.32
N PHE A 32 -6.91 0.92 8.91
CA PHE A 32 -7.25 -0.26 9.72
C PHE A 32 -6.59 -0.21 11.10
N THR A 33 -5.29 0.08 11.17
CA THR A 33 -4.58 0.24 12.44
C THR A 33 -5.14 1.37 13.29
N SER A 34 -5.53 2.51 12.69
CA SER A 34 -6.14 3.62 13.44
C SER A 34 -7.49 3.26 14.08
N PHE A 35 -8.19 2.25 13.55
CA PHE A 35 -9.41 1.69 14.12
C PHE A 35 -9.16 0.46 15.01
N GLY A 36 -7.90 0.17 15.35
CA GLY A 36 -7.54 -0.97 16.20
C GLY A 36 -7.65 -2.33 15.52
N LEU A 37 -7.79 -2.39 14.19
CA LEU A 37 -7.80 -3.64 13.46
C LEU A 37 -6.37 -4.21 13.34
N ALA A 38 -6.26 -5.52 13.51
CA ALA A 38 -4.99 -6.22 13.38
C ALA A 38 -4.46 -6.13 11.95
N VAL A 39 -3.23 -5.61 11.80
CA VAL A 39 -2.51 -5.49 10.53
C VAL A 39 -1.12 -6.07 10.74
N GLY A 40 -0.72 -7.03 9.90
CA GLY A 40 0.61 -7.60 9.95
C GLY A 40 1.70 -6.55 9.64
N PRO A 41 2.90 -6.68 10.24
CA PRO A 41 4.00 -5.75 10.08
C PRO A 41 4.32 -5.55 8.60
N TYR A 42 4.72 -4.33 8.24
CA TYR A 42 5.04 -3.99 6.87
C TYR A 42 6.03 -2.84 6.79
N LEU A 43 6.82 -2.86 5.72
CA LEU A 43 7.70 -1.78 5.32
C LEU A 43 7.20 -1.22 3.98
N VAL A 44 7.27 0.11 3.84
CA VAL A 44 7.02 0.79 2.57
C VAL A 44 8.33 1.36 2.07
N ILE A 45 8.67 1.06 0.82
CA ILE A 45 9.74 1.69 0.07
C ILE A 45 9.10 2.55 -1.02
N ARG A 46 9.43 3.84 -1.05
CA ARG A 46 8.99 4.79 -2.07
C ARG A 46 9.92 4.76 -3.27
N PRO A 47 9.42 5.06 -4.47
CA PRO A 47 10.27 5.18 -5.66
C PRO A 47 11.46 6.12 -5.45
N ARG A 48 11.22 7.30 -4.85
CA ARG A 48 12.28 8.28 -4.55
C ARG A 48 13.35 7.76 -3.58
N GLU A 49 12.97 6.95 -2.59
CA GLU A 49 13.93 6.35 -1.66
C GLU A 49 14.83 5.35 -2.40
N TRP A 50 14.23 4.54 -3.26
CA TRP A 50 14.97 3.57 -4.07
C TRP A 50 15.87 4.24 -5.13
N GLU A 51 15.39 5.30 -5.78
CA GLU A 51 16.12 6.03 -6.82
C GLU A 51 17.32 6.80 -6.25
N GLN A 52 17.19 7.38 -5.06
CA GLN A 52 18.21 8.24 -4.46
C GLN A 52 19.24 7.46 -3.65
N ASP A 53 18.81 6.44 -2.91
CA ASP A 53 19.69 5.60 -2.08
C ASP A 53 19.22 4.14 -2.10
N PRO A 54 19.52 3.40 -3.20
CA PRO A 54 19.18 2.00 -3.32
C PRO A 54 19.76 1.14 -2.18
N ASP A 55 20.97 1.44 -1.71
CA ASP A 55 21.65 0.65 -0.69
C ASP A 55 21.08 0.91 0.72
N GLY A 56 20.68 2.14 1.02
CA GLY A 56 19.87 2.46 2.21
C GLY A 56 18.52 1.77 2.18
N ALA A 57 17.82 1.75 1.04
CA ALA A 57 16.57 1.04 0.90
C ALA A 57 16.74 -0.48 1.12
N ARG A 58 17.80 -1.09 0.55
CA ARG A 58 18.12 -2.50 0.76
C ARG A 58 18.44 -2.83 2.21
N ARG A 59 19.20 -1.99 2.90
CA ARG A 59 19.48 -2.16 4.35
C ARG A 59 18.18 -2.19 5.15
N ARG A 60 17.29 -1.23 4.94
CA ARG A 60 15.97 -1.21 5.62
C ARG A 60 15.14 -2.47 5.37
N ILE A 61 15.17 -3.00 4.14
CA ILE A 61 14.49 -4.27 3.80
C ILE A 61 15.13 -5.43 4.56
N ALA A 62 16.46 -5.51 4.60
CA ALA A 62 17.18 -6.56 5.29
C ALA A 62 16.97 -6.51 6.82
N ASP A 63 16.99 -5.31 7.41
CA ASP A 63 16.72 -5.10 8.84
C ASP A 63 15.30 -5.55 9.19
N PHE A 64 14.31 -5.12 8.39
CA PHE A 64 12.92 -5.55 8.57
C PHE A 64 12.77 -7.08 8.47
N ALA A 65 13.48 -7.73 7.55
CA ALA A 65 13.50 -9.19 7.47
C ALA A 65 14.26 -9.86 8.61
N GLY A 66 15.27 -9.20 9.18
CA GLY A 66 15.95 -9.65 10.40
C GLY A 66 14.98 -9.70 11.58
N ASP A 67 14.12 -8.69 11.72
CA ASP A 67 13.15 -8.59 12.81
C ASP A 67 11.91 -9.47 12.61
N HIS A 68 11.49 -9.70 11.36
CA HIS A 68 10.20 -10.34 11.04
C HIS A 68 10.33 -11.67 10.27
N GLY A 69 11.54 -12.08 9.88
CA GLY A 69 11.84 -13.32 9.20
C GLY A 69 11.80 -13.23 7.66
N TRP A 70 12.49 -14.19 7.03
CA TRP A 70 12.45 -14.46 5.60
C TRP A 70 11.52 -15.67 5.29
N PRO A 71 10.97 -15.78 4.06
CA PRO A 71 11.02 -14.82 2.97
C PRO A 71 10.06 -13.62 3.18
N LEU A 72 10.37 -12.48 2.57
CA LEU A 72 9.46 -11.34 2.52
C LEU A 72 8.52 -11.45 1.31
N PHE A 73 7.28 -11.00 1.48
CA PHE A 73 6.33 -10.86 0.38
C PHE A 73 6.28 -9.41 -0.10
N VAL A 74 6.68 -9.17 -1.34
CA VAL A 74 6.76 -7.83 -1.93
C VAL A 74 5.59 -7.60 -2.88
N LYS A 75 4.96 -6.42 -2.82
CA LYS A 75 3.85 -6.05 -3.70
C LYS A 75 3.80 -4.54 -3.93
N PRO A 76 3.34 -4.07 -5.10
CA PRO A 76 3.03 -2.67 -5.32
C PRO A 76 1.93 -2.19 -4.36
N ALA A 77 2.14 -1.02 -3.76
CA ALA A 77 1.15 -0.38 -2.89
C ALA A 77 -0.17 -0.13 -3.64
N ARG A 78 -0.06 0.42 -4.86
CA ARG A 78 -1.15 0.64 -5.82
C ARG A 78 -0.98 -0.34 -6.97
N GLY A 79 -1.95 -1.24 -7.12
CA GLY A 79 -1.89 -2.33 -8.08
C GLY A 79 -2.86 -3.43 -7.69
N GLY A 80 -3.43 -4.10 -8.68
CA GLY A 80 -4.40 -5.18 -8.51
C GLY A 80 -3.98 -6.43 -9.26
N SER A 81 -4.82 -7.47 -9.18
CA SER A 81 -4.68 -8.68 -10.00
C SER A 81 -3.35 -9.43 -9.84
N SER A 82 -2.74 -9.35 -8.65
CA SER A 82 -1.47 -10.00 -8.30
C SER A 82 -0.26 -9.65 -9.18
N VAL A 83 -0.37 -8.59 -9.99
CA VAL A 83 0.72 -8.13 -10.84
C VAL A 83 1.82 -7.50 -9.98
N GLY A 84 3.07 -7.96 -10.19
CA GLY A 84 4.25 -7.45 -9.49
C GLY A 84 4.45 -8.00 -8.07
N ILE A 85 3.81 -9.12 -7.74
CA ILE A 85 4.00 -9.82 -6.47
C ILE A 85 5.17 -10.81 -6.57
N SER A 86 6.05 -10.84 -5.57
CA SER A 86 7.16 -11.80 -5.42
C SER A 86 7.41 -12.19 -3.97
#